data_AF-A0A7C4T5C2-F1
#
_entry.id   AF-A0A7C4T5C2-F1
#
_cell.length_a   1.000
_cell.length_b   1.000
_cell.length_c   1.000
_cell.angle_alpha   90.00
_cell.angle_beta   90.00
_cell.angle_gamma   90.00
#
_symmetry.space_group_name_H-M   'P 1'
#
loop_
_entity.id
_entity.type
_entity.pdbx_description
1 polymer ?
#
loop_
_entity_poly.entity_id
_entity_poly.type
_entity_poly.pdbx_seq_one_letter_code
_entity_poly.pdbx_strand_id
1 'polypeptide(L)'
;MPGLLGLLPLQTTDGSLQCWAVALIIGILVLILAVLMAYQRYVMSKKPVQHLCDYCGHMVSVVSDCHHAPVRERFLHGICLECKKECRLVCAKCKRPV
;
A
#
# COMPACT_ATOMS: atom_id res chain seq x y z
N MET A 1 -29.59 -24.89 29.92
CA MET A 1 -28.66 -26.02 29.86
C MET A 1 -27.30 -25.52 29.42
N PRO A 2 -26.37 -25.28 30.36
CA PRO A 2 -25.01 -24.84 30.05
C PRO A 2 -24.15 -26.05 29.69
N GLY A 3 -23.13 -25.86 28.85
CA GLY A 3 -22.02 -26.82 28.75
C GLY A 3 -21.79 -27.47 27.39
N LEU A 4 -21.89 -26.74 26.28
CA LEU A 4 -21.45 -27.20 24.95
C LEU A 4 -20.01 -26.73 24.61
N LEU A 5 -19.16 -26.66 25.64
CA LEU A 5 -17.76 -26.18 25.57
C LEU A 5 -16.74 -27.27 25.96
N GLY A 6 -17.18 -28.53 26.04
CA GLY A 6 -16.41 -29.65 26.62
C GLY A 6 -15.90 -30.72 25.66
N LEU A 7 -15.91 -30.50 24.34
CA LEU A 7 -15.47 -31.51 23.36
C LEU A 7 -14.46 -30.99 22.33
N LEU A 8 -13.48 -30.19 22.77
CA LEU A 8 -12.18 -30.25 22.10
C LEU A 8 -11.32 -31.26 22.88
N PRO A 9 -10.97 -32.43 22.30
CA PRO A 9 -9.98 -33.32 22.89
C PRO A 9 -8.60 -32.68 22.65
N LEU A 10 -8.32 -31.61 23.38
CA LEU A 10 -7.00 -31.03 23.48
C LEU A 10 -6.27 -31.78 24.60
N GLN A 11 -5.83 -33.01 24.33
CA GLN A 11 -4.75 -33.75 25.00
C GLN A 11 -4.94 -35.27 24.88
N THR A 12 -4.34 -35.84 23.84
CA THR A 12 -3.71 -37.16 23.95
C THR A 12 -2.25 -37.01 23.53
N THR A 13 -1.40 -37.63 24.32
CA THR A 13 0.07 -37.57 24.37
C THR A 13 0.77 -37.90 23.04
N ASP A 14 0.75 -36.94 22.10
CA ASP A 14 1.67 -36.77 20.95
C ASP A 14 2.09 -35.28 20.83
N GLY A 15 2.13 -34.59 21.98
CA GLY A 15 2.08 -33.13 22.07
C GLY A 15 3.24 -32.36 21.46
N SER A 16 4.36 -32.98 21.12
CA SER A 16 5.47 -32.31 20.44
C SER A 16 5.18 -32.09 18.96
N LEU A 17 4.80 -33.15 18.23
CA LEU A 17 4.59 -33.11 16.78
C LEU A 17 3.41 -32.22 16.39
N GLN A 18 2.34 -32.23 17.19
CA GLN A 18 1.19 -31.36 16.97
C GLN A 18 1.51 -29.88 17.23
N CYS A 19 2.28 -29.55 18.27
CA CYS A 19 2.74 -28.18 18.51
C CYS A 19 3.65 -27.69 17.37
N TRP A 20 4.56 -28.53 16.89
CA TRP A 20 5.41 -28.23 15.75
C TRP A 20 4.62 -27.99 14.47
N ALA A 21 3.62 -28.83 14.19
CA ALA A 21 2.73 -28.65 13.04
C ALA A 21 1.98 -27.32 13.09
N VAL A 22 1.40 -26.98 14.25
CA VAL A 22 0.70 -25.69 14.46
C VAL A 22 1.67 -24.52 14.32
N ALA A 23 2.86 -24.60 14.91
CA ALA A 23 3.89 -23.57 14.80
C ALA A 23 4.34 -23.36 13.34
N LEU A 24 4.48 -24.43 12.56
CA LEU A 24 4.80 -24.36 11.14
C LEU A 24 3.70 -23.66 10.35
N ILE A 25 2.44 -24.04 10.58
CA ILE A 25 1.28 -23.42 9.91
C ILE A 25 1.22 -21.92 10.22
N ILE A 26 1.37 -21.54 11.50
CA ILE A 26 1.39 -20.14 11.91
C ILE A 26 2.57 -19.42 11.27
N GLY A 27 3.76 -20.01 11.27
CA GLY A 27 4.96 -19.44 10.64
C GLY A 27 4.77 -19.19 9.14
N ILE A 28 4.18 -20.15 8.42
CA ILE A 28 3.86 -20.01 7.00
C ILE A 28 2.83 -18.88 6.78
N LEU A 29 1.77 -18.84 7.58
CA LEU A 29 0.75 -17.79 7.47
C LEU A 29 1.33 -16.39 7.72
N VAL A 30 2.19 -16.24 8.73
CA VAL A 30 2.89 -14.99 9.03
C VAL A 30 3.83 -14.61 7.89
N LEU A 31 4.55 -15.57 7.30
CA LEU A 31 5.44 -15.33 6.17
C LEU A 31 4.66 -14.87 4.93
N ILE A 32 3.54 -15.52 4.61
CA ILE A 32 2.64 -15.10 3.52
C ILE A 32 2.14 -13.68 3.76
N LEU A 33 1.68 -13.37 4.97
CA LEU A 33 1.21 -12.03 5.33
C LEU A 33 2.31 -10.98 5.16
N ALA A 34 3.54 -11.28 5.61
CA ALA A 34 4.69 -10.40 5.46
C ALA A 34 5.03 -10.13 3.99
N VAL A 35 5.00 -11.16 3.14
CA VAL A 35 5.20 -11.03 1.70
C VAL A 35 4.11 -10.17 1.06
N LEU A 36 2.84 -10.39 1.41
CA LEU A 36 1.72 -9.60 0.90
C LEU A 36 1.83 -8.13 1.32
N MET A 37 2.19 -7.86 2.58
CA MET A 37 2.42 -6.49 3.06
C MET A 37 3.58 -5.82 2.33
N ALA A 38 4.69 -6.53 2.12
CA ALA A 38 5.83 -6.02 1.36
C ALA A 38 5.43 -5.72 -0.10
N TYR A 39 4.68 -6.62 -0.73
CA TYR A 39 4.17 -6.45 -2.09
C TYR A 39 3.25 -5.24 -2.20
N GLN A 40 2.29 -5.09 -1.27
CA GLN A 40 1.39 -3.93 -1.24
C GLN A 40 2.16 -2.62 -1.07
N ARG A 41 3.11 -2.53 -0.14
CA ARG A 41 3.95 -1.34 0.02
C ARG A 41 4.74 -1.01 -1.24
N TYR A 42 5.29 -2.03 -1.90
CA TYR A 42 6.04 -1.86 -3.13
C TYR A 42 5.17 -1.34 -4.28
N VAL A 43 3.98 -1.92 -4.47
CA VAL A 43 3.06 -1.52 -5.54
C VAL A 43 2.44 -0.14 -5.27
N MET A 44 2.02 0.14 -4.03
CA MET A 44 1.45 1.44 -3.67
C MET A 44 2.46 2.58 -3.81
N SER A 45 3.76 2.31 -3.56
CA SER A 45 4.82 3.31 -3.77
C SER A 45 5.01 3.70 -5.24
N LYS A 46 4.51 2.90 -6.18
CA LYS A 46 4.63 3.15 -7.63
C LYS A 46 3.37 3.74 -8.26
N LYS A 47 2.23 3.70 -7.59
CA LYS A 47 0.99 4.24 -8.16
C LYS A 47 1.04 5.77 -8.10
N PRO A 48 0.96 6.46 -9.25
CA PRO A 48 0.84 7.92 -9.24
C PRO A 48 -0.46 8.28 -8.54
N VAL A 49 -0.36 9.11 -7.51
CA VAL A 49 -1.54 9.62 -6.80
C VAL A 49 -2.28 10.55 -7.78
N GLN A 50 -3.54 10.24 -8.04
CA GLN A 50 -4.41 11.13 -8.79
C GLN A 50 -5.00 12.16 -7.83
N HIS A 51 -4.93 13.43 -8.20
CA HIS A 51 -5.48 14.53 -7.41
C HIS A 51 -6.77 15.02 -8.07
N LEU A 52 -7.75 15.39 -7.26
CA LEU A 52 -8.93 16.08 -7.75
C LEU A 52 -8.54 17.53 -8.02
N CYS A 53 -8.78 18.02 -9.23
CA CYS A 53 -8.55 19.43 -9.53
C CYS A 53 -9.83 20.24 -9.27
N ASP A 54 -9.78 21.18 -8.34
CA ASP A 54 -10.93 22.03 -7.96
C ASP A 54 -11.45 22.90 -9.10
N TYR A 55 -10.62 23.18 -10.11
CA TYR A 55 -11.01 24.01 -11.25
C TYR A 55 -11.76 23.23 -12.34
N CYS A 56 -11.32 22.02 -12.66
CA CYS A 56 -11.93 21.23 -13.74
C CYS A 56 -12.84 20.10 -13.23
N GLY A 57 -12.86 19.84 -11.91
CA GLY A 57 -13.70 18.83 -11.27
C GLY A 57 -13.32 17.39 -11.64
N HIS A 58 -12.16 17.17 -12.24
CA HIS A 58 -11.71 15.84 -12.68
C HIS A 58 -10.53 15.34 -11.85
N MET A 59 -10.51 14.03 -11.61
CA MET A 59 -9.34 13.32 -11.12
C MET A 59 -8.28 13.31 -12.23
N VAL A 60 -7.14 13.93 -11.97
CA VAL A 60 -6.08 14.13 -12.95
C VAL A 60 -4.73 13.69 -12.41
N SER A 61 -3.85 13.28 -13.31
CA SER A 61 -2.42 13.21 -13.02
C SER A 61 -1.85 14.63 -12.96
N VAL A 62 -1.01 14.87 -11.97
CA VAL A 62 -0.24 16.12 -11.86
C VAL A 62 1.00 16.08 -12.74
N VAL A 63 1.39 17.25 -13.25
CA VAL A 63 2.64 17.45 -13.98
C VAL A 63 3.41 18.63 -13.40
N SER A 64 4.69 18.75 -13.74
CA SER A 64 5.52 19.87 -13.29
C SER A 64 5.17 21.16 -14.02
N ASP A 65 5.14 22.29 -13.32
CA ASP A 65 4.96 23.61 -13.93
C ASP A 65 6.04 23.96 -14.99
N CYS A 66 7.28 23.50 -14.79
CA CYS A 66 8.41 23.84 -15.67
C CYS A 66 8.32 23.19 -17.07
N HIS A 67 8.39 21.85 -17.15
CA HIS A 67 8.46 21.11 -18.41
C HIS A 67 7.15 20.39 -18.76
N HIS A 68 6.11 20.51 -17.92
CA HIS A 68 4.89 19.71 -18.03
C HIS A 68 5.17 18.19 -18.08
N ALA A 69 6.27 17.78 -17.44
CA ALA A 69 6.71 16.40 -17.35
C ALA A 69 6.12 15.71 -16.11
N PRO A 70 6.09 14.36 -16.07
CA PRO A 70 5.71 13.62 -14.87
C PRO A 70 6.61 14.00 -13.68
N VAL A 71 5.99 14.07 -12.50
CA VAL A 71 6.62 14.48 -11.25
C VAL A 71 6.68 13.35 -10.26
N ARG A 72 7.73 13.33 -9.45
CA ARG A 72 7.78 12.50 -8.25
C ARG A 72 7.30 13.33 -7.06
N GLU A 73 6.11 13.06 -6.58
CA GLU A 73 5.51 13.81 -5.48
C GLU A 73 6.11 13.48 -4.12
N ARG A 74 6.31 14.53 -3.32
CA ARG A 74 6.61 14.49 -1.89
C ARG A 74 5.81 15.60 -1.20
N PHE A 75 4.76 15.27 -0.45
CA PHE A 75 4.04 16.21 0.43
C PHE A 75 3.69 17.56 -0.25
N LEU A 76 2.85 17.52 -1.31
CA LEU A 76 2.41 18.68 -2.13
C LEU A 76 3.48 19.38 -2.98
N HIS A 77 4.74 18.97 -2.90
CA HIS A 77 5.80 19.45 -3.80
C HIS A 77 6.21 18.32 -4.74
N GLY A 78 6.35 18.64 -6.03
CA GLY A 78 6.81 17.69 -7.03
C GLY A 78 8.28 17.90 -7.34
N ILE A 79 9.04 16.83 -7.53
CA ILE A 79 10.33 16.91 -8.22
C ILE A 79 10.10 16.58 -9.68
N CYS A 80 10.42 17.50 -10.58
CA CYS A 80 10.32 17.24 -12.02
C CYS A 80 11.33 16.15 -12.42
N LEU A 81 10.88 15.14 -13.17
CA LEU A 81 11.76 14.04 -13.58
C LEU A 81 12.78 14.45 -14.65
N GLU A 82 12.55 15.54 -15.38
CA GLU A 82 13.50 16.06 -16.37
C GLU A 82 14.58 16.94 -15.73
N CYS A 83 14.19 18.03 -15.07
CA CYS A 83 15.15 18.99 -14.53
C CYS A 83 15.63 18.66 -13.11
N LYS A 84 15.01 17.69 -12.43
CA LYS A 84 15.31 17.25 -11.05
C LYS A 84 15.25 18.36 -9.99
N LYS A 85 14.59 19.47 -10.32
CA LYS A 85 14.34 20.59 -9.39
C LYS A 85 12.96 20.44 -8.75
N GLU A 86 12.81 21.06 -7.58
CA GLU A 86 11.50 21.23 -6.95
C GLU A 86 10.61 22.11 -7.83
N CYS A 87 9.36 21.69 -7.97
CA CYS A 87 8.38 22.27 -8.87
C CYS A 87 7.01 22.25 -8.22
N ARG A 88 6.17 23.22 -8.59
CA ARG A 88 4.75 23.20 -8.26
C ARG A 88 4.02 22.16 -9.12
N LEU A 89 2.99 21.57 -8.52
CA LEU A 89 2.13 20.59 -9.15
C LEU A 89 1.04 21.33 -9.92
N VAL A 90 0.86 21.01 -11.20
CA VAL A 90 -0.20 21.57 -12.03
C VAL A 90 -1.05 20.46 -12.65
N CYS A 91 -2.32 20.75 -12.87
CA CYS A 91 -3.27 19.84 -13.51
C CYS A 91 -2.87 19.61 -14.97
N ALA A 92 -2.74 18.34 -15.38
CA ALA A 92 -2.41 17.99 -16.76
C ALA A 92 -3.46 18.45 -17.80
N LYS A 93 -4.72 18.67 -17.39
CA LYS A 93 -5.79 19.14 -18.29
C LYS A 93 -5.89 20.66 -18.37
N CYS A 94 -6.15 21.32 -17.24
CA CYS A 94 -6.43 22.76 -17.22
C CYS A 94 -5.18 23.64 -17.00
N LYS A 95 -4.02 23.03 -16.75
CA LYS A 95 -2.74 23.70 -16.51
C LYS A 95 -2.75 24.72 -15.35
N ARG A 96 -3.73 24.59 -14.46
CA ARG A 96 -3.82 25.37 -13.22
C ARG A 96 -3.15 24.59 -12.07
N PRO A 97 -2.63 25.28 -11.05
CA PRO A 97 -2.14 24.62 -9.85
C PRO A 97 -3.27 23.81 -9.21
N VAL A 98 -2.94 22.57 -8.82
CA VAL A 98 -3.84 21.70 -8.02
C VAL A 98 -3.63 21.94 -6.53
#